data_AF-A0A8S9V4U2-F1
#
_entry.id   AF-A0A8S9V4U2-F1
#
_cell.length_a   1.000
_cell.length_b   1.000
_cell.length_c   1.000
_cell.angle_alpha   90.00
_cell.angle_beta   90.00
_cell.angle_gamma   90.00
#
_symmetry.space_group_name_H-M   'P 1'
#
loop_
_entity.id
_entity.type
_entity.pdbx_description
1 polymer ?
#
loop_
_entity_poly.entity_id
_entity_poly.type
_entity_poly.pdbx_seq_one_letter_code
_entity_poly.pdbx_strand_id
1 'polypeptide(L)'
;MALPSRIIYQAWFQPDVVDGGYHHCICGKVYQQDIKSGYSNLMQHLKAAHKGYEGLTNANGTLQPNITAFLSVDKNDSLNKWANWIVMKFLPISFCEDLHTRACTKLPRVSRRTLKIHMFAVMKTVEEYIRKHLPYSFGLVFDGWTTAGVHYVGLFAVFTATDS
;
A
#
# COMPACT_ATOMS: atom_id res chain seq x y z
N MET A 1 -9.27 -7.23 18.13
CA MET A 1 -10.67 -6.92 17.79
C MET A 1 -10.90 -7.39 16.37
N ALA A 2 -11.88 -8.26 16.11
CA ALA A 2 -12.14 -8.75 14.76
C ALA A 2 -12.79 -7.64 13.92
N LEU A 3 -12.27 -7.39 12.71
CA LEU A 3 -12.85 -6.39 11.81
C LEU A 3 -14.13 -6.94 11.17
N PRO A 4 -15.15 -6.08 10.91
CA PRO A 4 -16.36 -6.51 10.22
C PRO A 4 -16.06 -7.04 8.82
N SER A 5 -16.77 -8.08 8.37
CA SER A 5 -16.58 -8.69 7.04
C SER A 5 -16.68 -7.69 5.88
N ARG A 6 -17.46 -6.62 6.03
CA ARG A 6 -17.55 -5.52 5.06
C ARG A 6 -16.23 -4.77 4.89
N ILE A 7 -15.51 -4.52 5.98
CA ILE A 7 -14.21 -3.81 5.96
C ILE A 7 -13.15 -4.68 5.31
N ILE A 8 -13.16 -5.98 5.63
CA ILE A 8 -12.29 -6.96 4.98
C ILE A 8 -12.61 -7.04 3.49
N TYR A 9 -13.89 -7.11 3.12
CA TYR A 9 -14.30 -7.09 1.72
C TYR A 9 -13.72 -5.89 0.97
N GLN A 10 -13.82 -4.68 1.52
CA GLN A 10 -13.29 -3.46 0.89
C GLN A 10 -11.78 -3.50 0.63
N ALA A 11 -11.01 -4.19 1.46
CA ALA A 11 -9.56 -4.29 1.30
C ALA A 11 -9.14 -5.33 0.26
N TRP A 12 -9.92 -6.40 0.09
CA TRP A 12 -9.51 -7.59 -0.64
C TRP A 12 -10.22 -7.80 -1.97
N PHE A 13 -11.36 -7.14 -2.18
CA PHE A 13 -12.21 -7.37 -3.35
C PHE A 13 -12.58 -6.10 -4.09
N GLN A 14 -12.66 -6.21 -5.41
CA GLN A 14 -13.25 -5.20 -6.28
C GLN A 14 -14.47 -5.79 -7.00
N PRO A 15 -15.63 -5.10 -7.03
CA PRO A 15 -16.76 -5.56 -7.83
C PRO A 15 -16.40 -5.54 -9.32
N ASP A 16 -16.90 -6.52 -10.07
CA ASP A 16 -16.77 -6.55 -11.52
C ASP A 16 -17.51 -5.34 -12.13
N VAL A 17 -16.94 -4.80 -13.21
CA VAL A 17 -17.44 -3.58 -13.87
C VAL A 17 -18.70 -3.85 -14.69
N VAL A 18 -18.88 -5.10 -15.15
CA VAL A 18 -19.97 -5.53 -16.04
C VAL A 18 -21.10 -6.17 -15.26
N ASP A 19 -20.78 -7.05 -14.29
CA ASP A 19 -21.79 -7.74 -13.47
C ASP A 19 -21.47 -7.61 -11.98
N GLY A 20 -22.25 -6.76 -11.29
CA GLY A 20 -22.09 -6.50 -9.86
C GLY A 20 -22.30 -7.71 -8.93
N GLY A 21 -22.72 -8.86 -9.47
CA GLY A 21 -22.74 -10.14 -8.75
C GLY A 21 -21.38 -10.83 -8.67
N TYR A 22 -20.37 -10.40 -9.43
CA TYR A 22 -19.01 -10.95 -9.42
C TYR A 22 -18.02 -10.01 -8.74
N HIS A 23 -17.06 -10.59 -8.03
CA HIS A 23 -16.07 -9.86 -7.25
C HIS A 23 -14.67 -10.45 -7.47
N HIS A 24 -13.73 -9.58 -7.81
CA HIS A 24 -12.34 -9.88 -8.06
C HIS A 24 -11.55 -9.77 -6.76
N CYS A 25 -11.00 -10.89 -6.30
CA CYS A 25 -10.02 -10.89 -5.22
C CYS A 25 -8.69 -10.35 -5.74
N ILE A 26 -7.88 -9.71 -4.89
CA ILE A 26 -6.52 -9.27 -5.22
C ILE A 26 -5.59 -10.39 -5.73
N CYS A 27 -5.92 -11.66 -5.46
CA CYS A 27 -5.19 -12.81 -6.02
C CYS A 27 -5.56 -13.14 -7.47
N GLY A 28 -6.46 -12.36 -8.09
CA GLY A 28 -6.93 -12.54 -9.46
C GLY A 28 -8.08 -13.54 -9.61
N LYS A 29 -8.56 -14.18 -8.54
CA LYS A 29 -9.73 -15.06 -8.61
C LYS A 29 -11.03 -14.27 -8.56
N VAL A 30 -11.98 -14.65 -9.42
CA VAL A 30 -13.32 -14.06 -9.47
C VAL A 30 -14.30 -14.98 -8.74
N TYR A 31 -15.13 -14.38 -7.88
CA TYR A 31 -16.17 -15.08 -7.13
C TYR A 31 -17.51 -14.41 -7.32
N GLN A 32 -18.55 -15.20 -7.61
CA GLN A 32 -19.92 -14.72 -7.56
C GLN A 32 -20.35 -14.59 -6.09
N GLN A 33 -20.81 -13.42 -5.67
CA GLN A 33 -21.35 -13.23 -4.32
C GLN A 33 -22.72 -13.88 -4.20
N ASP A 34 -22.89 -14.70 -3.17
CA ASP A 34 -24.21 -15.16 -2.78
C ASP A 34 -24.87 -14.07 -1.92
N ILE A 35 -25.73 -13.28 -2.57
CA ILE A 35 -26.45 -12.16 -1.95
C ILE A 35 -27.24 -12.62 -0.71
N LYS A 36 -27.70 -13.88 -0.65
CA LYS A 36 -28.48 -14.41 0.48
C LYS A 36 -27.63 -14.67 1.72
N SER A 37 -26.32 -14.93 1.55
CA SER A 37 -25.38 -15.18 2.66
C SER A 37 -24.43 -14.00 2.95
N GLY A 38 -24.63 -12.87 2.28
CA GLY A 38 -23.84 -11.65 2.45
C GLY A 38 -22.40 -11.82 1.96
N TYR A 39 -21.42 -11.65 2.85
CA TYR A 39 -19.99 -11.79 2.52
C TYR A 39 -19.42 -13.18 2.84
N SER A 40 -20.24 -14.11 3.32
CA SER A 40 -19.76 -15.37 3.93
C SER A 40 -18.92 -16.22 2.98
N ASN A 41 -19.34 -16.33 1.72
CA ASN A 41 -18.61 -17.09 0.70
C ASN A 41 -17.28 -16.42 0.31
N LEU A 42 -17.24 -15.08 0.21
CA LEU A 42 -16.02 -14.31 -0.03
C LEU A 42 -15.04 -14.45 1.14
N MET A 43 -15.53 -14.44 2.39
CA MET A 43 -14.70 -14.66 3.58
C MET A 43 -14.17 -16.10 3.64
N GLN A 44 -14.94 -17.09 3.20
CA GLN A 44 -14.48 -18.48 3.13
C GLN A 44 -13.31 -18.62 2.14
N HIS A 45 -13.38 -17.93 1.00
CA HIS A 45 -12.25 -17.85 0.07
C HIS A 45 -11.01 -17.27 0.76
N LEU A 46 -11.13 -16.13 1.45
CA LEU A 46 -9.99 -15.52 2.16
C LEU A 46 -9.39 -16.45 3.22
N LYS A 47 -10.24 -17.13 4.01
CA LYS A 47 -9.77 -18.12 4.99
C LYS A 47 -8.98 -19.27 4.36
N ALA A 48 -9.38 -19.71 3.17
CA ALA A 48 -8.71 -20.80 2.47
C ALA A 48 -7.43 -20.37 1.74
N ALA A 49 -7.44 -19.19 1.09
CA ALA A 49 -6.38 -18.75 0.18
C ALA A 49 -5.43 -17.69 0.77
N HIS A 50 -5.84 -16.99 1.83
CA HIS A 50 -5.16 -15.83 2.39
C HIS A 50 -4.98 -15.97 3.91
N LYS A 51 -4.07 -16.84 4.34
CA LYS A 51 -3.75 -16.99 5.76
C LYS A 51 -3.30 -15.63 6.33
N GLY A 52 -3.89 -15.24 7.46
CA GLY A 52 -3.59 -13.96 8.11
C GLY A 52 -4.24 -12.72 7.46
N TYR A 53 -5.20 -12.89 6.55
CA TYR A 53 -5.90 -11.77 5.88
C TYR A 53 -6.48 -10.73 6.87
N GLU A 54 -6.90 -11.17 8.05
CA GLU A 54 -7.41 -10.29 9.12
C GLU A 54 -6.35 -9.32 9.63
N GLY A 55 -5.11 -9.80 9.83
CA GLY A 55 -3.99 -8.97 10.29
C GLY A 55 -3.45 -8.03 9.20
N LEU A 56 -3.64 -8.41 7.94
CA LEU A 56 -3.31 -7.59 6.78
C LEU A 56 -4.40 -6.56 6.46
N THR A 57 -5.56 -6.58 7.12
CA THR A 57 -6.65 -5.63 6.86
C THR A 57 -6.61 -4.47 7.86
N ASN A 58 -6.57 -3.24 7.35
CA ASN A 58 -6.77 -2.03 8.15
C ASN A 58 -8.24 -1.79 8.47
N ALA A 59 -8.51 -1.12 9.60
CA ALA A 59 -9.85 -0.66 9.96
C ALA A 59 -10.53 0.24 8.90
N ASN A 60 -9.72 0.85 8.03
CA ASN A 60 -10.18 1.72 6.94
C ASN A 60 -10.49 0.94 5.64
N GLY A 61 -10.46 -0.38 5.65
CA GLY A 61 -10.72 -1.21 4.46
C GLY A 61 -9.59 -1.15 3.43
N THR A 62 -8.33 -1.13 3.88
CA THR A 62 -7.14 -1.18 3.01
C THR A 62 -6.17 -2.24 3.49
N LEU A 63 -5.29 -2.73 2.62
CA LEU A 63 -4.26 -3.70 3.00
C LEU A 63 -3.10 -3.02 3.74
N GLN A 64 -2.54 -3.74 4.72
CA GLN A 64 -1.28 -3.41 5.36
C GLN A 64 -0.10 -4.09 4.66
N PRO A 65 1.09 -3.47 4.70
CA PRO A 65 1.31 -2.10 5.18
C PRO A 65 0.94 -1.10 4.09
N ASN A 66 0.15 -0.07 4.43
CA ASN A 66 0.00 1.06 3.52
C ASN A 66 1.24 1.96 3.61
N ILE A 67 1.51 2.77 2.57
CA ILE A 67 2.70 3.63 2.56
C ILE A 67 2.76 4.58 3.77
N THR A 68 1.59 5.02 4.25
CA THR A 68 1.45 5.87 5.43
C THR A 68 1.89 5.17 6.73
N ALA A 69 1.84 3.85 6.83
CA ALA A 69 2.31 3.10 7.99
C ALA A 69 3.83 3.28 8.18
N PHE A 70 4.57 3.41 7.08
CA PHE A 70 6.02 3.68 7.11
C PHE A 70 6.35 5.14 7.40
N LEU A 71 5.42 6.06 7.14
CA LEU A 71 5.56 7.49 7.44
C LEU A 71 5.28 7.78 8.92
N SER A 72 5.75 6.94 9.85
CA SER A 72 5.67 7.17 11.30
C SER A 72 7.05 7.39 11.93
N VAL A 73 8.04 7.78 11.12
CA VAL A 73 9.44 7.94 11.54
C VAL A 73 9.67 9.27 12.27
N ASP A 74 8.94 10.33 11.91
CA ASP A 74 9.03 11.63 12.59
C ASP A 74 8.01 11.71 13.74
N LYS A 75 8.50 11.89 14.97
CA LYS A 75 7.66 12.04 16.18
C LYS A 75 6.80 13.30 16.15
N ASN A 76 7.24 14.34 15.43
CA ASN A 76 6.51 15.60 15.29
C ASN A 76 5.53 15.59 14.12
N ASP A 77 5.44 14.47 13.37
CA ASP A 77 4.54 14.21 12.24
C ASP A 77 4.66 15.18 11.03
N SER A 78 5.45 16.24 11.16
CA SER A 78 5.62 17.29 10.17
C SER A 78 6.30 16.79 8.91
N LEU A 79 7.40 16.04 9.04
CA LEU A 79 8.13 15.47 7.91
C LEU A 79 7.33 14.35 7.26
N ASN A 80 6.56 13.58 8.04
CA ASN A 80 5.66 12.56 7.55
C ASN A 80 4.55 13.18 6.67
N LYS A 81 3.91 14.26 7.14
CA LYS A 81 2.91 15.01 6.38
C LYS A 81 3.46 15.59 5.08
N TRP A 82 4.65 16.19 5.12
CA TRP A 82 5.33 16.67 3.91
C TRP A 82 5.63 15.55 2.92
N ALA A 83 6.21 14.44 3.39
CA ALA A 83 6.54 13.29 2.55
C ALA A 83 5.26 12.67 1.95
N ASN A 84 4.21 12.49 2.77
CA ASN A 84 2.93 11.95 2.32
C ASN A 84 2.33 12.82 1.21
N TRP A 85 2.29 14.15 1.39
CA TRP A 85 1.75 15.06 0.39
C TRP A 85 2.52 14.96 -0.93
N ILE A 86 3.85 15.00 -0.87
CA ILE A 86 4.70 14.92 -2.05
C ILE A 86 4.53 13.59 -2.79
N VAL A 87 4.51 12.47 -2.08
CA VAL A 87 4.38 11.14 -2.68
C VAL A 87 2.99 10.94 -3.26
N MET A 88 1.93 11.22 -2.49
CA MET A 88 0.55 10.96 -2.90
C MET A 88 0.07 11.88 -4.04
N LYS A 89 0.71 13.03 -4.24
CA LYS A 89 0.39 13.97 -5.33
C LYS A 89 1.43 13.98 -6.44
N PHE A 90 2.42 13.09 -6.40
CA PHE A 90 3.50 13.01 -7.39
C PHE A 90 4.17 14.37 -7.64
N LEU A 91 4.49 15.08 -6.55
CA LEU A 91 5.09 16.41 -6.61
C LEU A 91 6.62 16.32 -6.54
N PRO A 92 7.36 17.30 -7.08
CA PRO A 92 8.81 17.35 -6.91
C PRO A 92 9.15 17.61 -5.43
N ILE A 93 10.27 17.05 -4.94
CA ILE A 93 10.69 17.26 -3.55
C ILE A 93 10.92 18.76 -3.24
N SER A 94 11.25 19.58 -4.25
CA SER A 94 11.36 21.05 -4.12
C SER A 94 10.07 21.75 -3.72
N PHE A 95 8.92 21.08 -3.83
CA PHE A 95 7.64 21.60 -3.41
C PHE A 95 7.63 22.06 -1.94
N CYS A 96 8.38 21.40 -1.05
CA CYS A 96 8.44 21.81 0.36
C CYS A 96 9.20 23.13 0.59
N GLU A 97 9.97 23.59 -0.41
CA GLU A 97 10.70 24.86 -0.38
C GLU A 97 10.00 25.98 -1.14
N ASP A 98 8.97 25.66 -1.92
CA ASP A 98 8.22 26.64 -2.70
C ASP A 98 7.58 27.71 -1.81
N LEU A 99 7.76 28.97 -2.18
CA LEU A 99 7.32 30.11 -1.36
C LEU A 99 5.80 30.21 -1.29
N HIS A 100 5.11 29.95 -2.39
CA HIS A 100 3.65 29.99 -2.45
C HIS A 100 3.05 28.86 -1.62
N THR A 101 3.55 27.63 -1.80
CA THR A 101 3.17 26.45 -1.02
C THR A 101 3.35 26.69 0.47
N ARG A 102 4.48 27.28 0.89
CA ARG A 102 4.75 27.63 2.29
C ARG A 102 3.79 28.68 2.84
N ALA A 103 3.30 29.60 2.01
CA ALA A 103 2.29 30.58 2.42
C ALA A 103 0.90 29.95 2.56
N CYS A 104 0.61 28.89 1.81
CA CYS A 104 -0.69 28.23 1.78
C CYS A 104 -0.85 27.06 2.77
N THR A 105 0.20 26.69 3.51
CA THR A 105 0.19 25.55 4.43
C THR A 105 0.49 25.95 5.87
N LYS A 106 -0.05 25.19 6.83
CA LYS A 106 0.29 25.29 8.26
C LYS A 106 1.44 24.38 8.66
N LEU A 107 1.99 23.59 7.73
CA LEU A 107 3.11 22.72 8.04
C LEU A 107 4.37 23.54 8.35
N PRO A 108 5.20 23.13 9.33
CA PRO A 108 6.48 23.76 9.60
C PRO A 108 7.35 23.81 8.33
N ARG A 109 8.15 24.87 8.21
CA ARG A 109 9.08 25.01 7.09
C ARG A 109 10.13 23.91 7.17
N VAL A 110 10.32 23.18 6.08
CA VAL A 110 11.35 22.15 5.94
C VAL A 110 12.22 22.44 4.72
N SER A 111 13.46 21.97 4.74
CA SER A 111 14.32 21.99 3.55
C SER A 111 14.15 20.69 2.75
N ARG A 112 14.43 20.75 1.45
CA ARG A 112 14.54 19.57 0.59
C ARG A 112 15.52 18.56 1.16
N ARG A 113 16.65 19.04 1.70
CA ARG A 113 17.70 18.17 2.27
C ARG A 113 17.16 17.39 3.47
N THR A 114 16.53 18.08 4.41
CA THR A 114 15.93 17.46 5.60
C THR A 114 14.86 16.45 5.19
N LEU A 115 13.98 16.83 4.26
CA LEU A 115 12.91 15.94 3.80
C LEU A 115 13.46 14.70 3.08
N LYS A 116 14.50 14.85 2.25
CA LYS A 116 15.18 13.71 1.61
C LYS A 116 15.74 12.73 2.63
N ILE A 117 16.47 13.23 3.65
CA ILE A 117 17.04 12.38 4.71
C ILE A 117 15.92 11.60 5.42
N HIS A 118 14.80 12.26 5.69
CA HIS A 118 13.62 11.62 6.28
C HIS A 118 13.03 10.53 5.38
N MET A 119 12.83 10.82 4.10
CA MET A 119 12.32 9.84 3.13
C MET A 119 13.25 8.64 2.96
N PHE A 120 14.57 8.82 3.06
CA PHE A 120 15.54 7.72 3.10
C PHE A 120 15.40 6.88 4.37
N ALA A 121 15.13 7.49 5.53
CA ALA A 121 14.87 6.74 6.75
C ALA A 121 13.59 5.90 6.64
N VAL A 122 12.53 6.46 6.06
CA VAL A 122 11.29 5.72 5.74
C VAL A 122 11.56 4.57 4.78
N MET A 123 12.38 4.78 3.75
CA MET A 123 12.76 3.72 2.81
C MET A 123 13.48 2.56 3.53
N LYS A 124 14.37 2.84 4.48
CA LYS A 124 15.00 1.79 5.31
C LYS A 124 13.99 1.00 6.14
N THR A 125 12.96 1.64 6.71
CA THR A 125 11.93 0.91 7.47
C THR A 125 11.08 0.02 6.56
N VAL A 126 10.82 0.46 5.32
CA VAL A 126 10.19 -0.38 4.28
C VAL A 126 11.07 -1.58 3.95
N GLU A 127 12.38 -1.39 3.72
CA GLU A 127 13.32 -2.48 3.43
C GLU A 127 13.39 -3.50 4.57
N GLU A 128 13.45 -3.04 5.82
CA GLU A 128 13.43 -3.91 7.00
C GLU A 128 12.12 -4.70 7.10
N TYR A 129 10.99 -4.07 6.81
CA TYR A 129 9.71 -4.75 6.76
C TYR A 129 9.70 -5.82 5.67
N ILE A 130 10.09 -5.47 4.45
CA ILE A 130 10.17 -6.42 3.33
C ILE A 130 11.07 -7.59 3.70
N ARG A 131 12.26 -7.35 4.25
CA ARG A 131 13.20 -8.40 4.67
C ARG A 131 12.61 -9.36 5.71
N LYS A 132 11.79 -8.85 6.65
CA LYS A 132 11.13 -9.68 7.67
C LYS A 132 10.00 -10.55 7.11
N HIS A 133 9.39 -10.13 6.00
CA HIS A 133 8.24 -10.81 5.40
C HIS A 133 8.59 -11.60 4.13
N LEU A 134 9.80 -11.45 3.60
CA LEU A 134 10.30 -12.27 2.50
C LEU A 134 10.58 -13.70 3.00
N PRO A 135 10.04 -14.73 2.33
CA PRO A 135 10.40 -16.11 2.62
C PRO A 135 11.85 -16.42 2.22
N TYR A 136 12.36 -17.57 2.66
CA TYR A 136 13.71 -18.02 2.28
C TYR A 136 13.92 -18.12 0.77
N SER A 137 12.86 -18.48 0.03
CA SER A 137 12.85 -18.55 -1.43
C SER A 137 11.67 -17.76 -2.00
N PHE A 138 11.95 -16.86 -2.93
CA PHE A 138 10.97 -16.03 -3.62
C PHE A 138 11.40 -15.82 -5.08
N GLY A 139 10.44 -15.51 -5.96
CA GLY A 139 10.70 -15.11 -7.34
C GLY A 139 10.99 -13.61 -7.44
N LEU A 140 11.79 -13.23 -8.44
CA LEU A 140 11.99 -11.84 -8.84
C LEU A 140 11.32 -11.59 -10.19
N VAL A 141 10.49 -10.57 -10.26
CA VAL A 141 9.86 -10.10 -11.50
C VAL A 141 10.45 -8.75 -11.87
N PHE A 142 10.87 -8.65 -13.13
CA PHE A 142 11.38 -7.42 -13.72
C PHE A 142 10.32 -6.87 -14.67
N ASP A 143 9.91 -5.63 -14.47
CA ASP A 143 9.03 -4.90 -15.38
C ASP A 143 9.79 -3.73 -16.01
N GLY A 144 9.66 -3.53 -17.31
CA GLY A 144 10.46 -2.56 -18.06
C GLY A 144 9.59 -1.52 -18.73
N TRP A 145 9.91 -0.23 -18.56
CA TRP A 145 9.25 0.86 -19.30
C TRP A 145 10.29 1.84 -19.84
N THR A 146 10.05 2.40 -21.03
CA THR A 146 10.93 3.43 -21.61
C THR A 146 10.14 4.70 -21.88
N THR A 147 10.64 5.85 -21.42
CA THR A 147 10.08 7.15 -21.79
C THR A 147 11.19 8.17 -21.98
N ALA A 148 11.05 9.02 -23.00
CA ALA A 148 11.99 10.11 -23.31
C ALA A 148 13.48 9.68 -23.34
N GLY A 149 13.77 8.49 -23.86
CA GLY A 149 15.15 7.97 -23.96
C GLY A 149 15.73 7.42 -22.66
N VAL A 150 14.92 7.31 -21.59
CA VAL A 150 15.32 6.70 -20.32
C VAL A 150 14.61 5.36 -20.17
N HIS A 151 15.38 4.30 -19.93
CA HIS A 151 14.89 2.96 -19.61
C HIS A 151 14.74 2.81 -18.09
N TYR A 152 13.56 2.40 -17.66
CA TYR A 152 13.20 2.15 -16.27
C TYR A 152 12.95 0.66 -16.10
N VAL A 153 13.40 0.11 -14.97
CA VAL A 153 13.13 -1.28 -14.59
C VAL A 153 12.55 -1.30 -13.18
N GLY A 154 11.32 -1.76 -13.04
CA GLY A 154 10.71 -2.14 -11.78
C GLY A 154 11.16 -3.54 -11.38
N LEU A 155 11.47 -3.73 -10.10
CA LEU A 155 11.81 -5.02 -9.52
C LEU A 155 10.81 -5.36 -8.42
N PHE A 156 10.20 -6.54 -8.51
CA PHE A 156 9.21 -7.01 -7.56
C PHE A 156 9.64 -8.38 -7.02
N ALA A 157 9.51 -8.57 -5.70
CA ALA A 157 9.57 -9.90 -5.12
C ALA A 157 8.16 -10.52 -5.14
N VAL A 158 8.07 -11.77 -5.60
CA VAL A 158 6.80 -12.51 -5.71
C VAL A 158 6.94 -13.84 -4.99
N PHE A 159 6.01 -14.13 -4.10
CA PHE A 159 5.96 -15.38 -3.34
C PHE A 159 4.51 -15.70 -2.97
N THR A 160 4.21 -16.98 -2.78
CA THR A 160 2.90 -17.42 -2.29
C THR A 160 2.81 -17.13 -0.79
N ALA A 161 1.63 -16.75 -0.31
CA ALA A 161 1.36 -16.52 1.13
C ALA A 161 1.36 -17.83 1.97
N THR A 162 1.92 -18.90 1.43
CA THR A 162 2.00 -20.23 2.04
C THR A 162 3.40 -20.77 1.79
N ASP A 163 4.23 -20.75 2.84
CA ASP A 163 4.88 -21.93 3.43
C ASP A 163 5.88 -21.45 4.48
N SER A 164 5.39 -21.37 5.73
CA SER A 164 6.18 -21.30 6.95
C SER A 164 5.57 -22.26 7.95
#